data_AF-A0A4Y2SSI1-F1
#
_entry.id   AF-A0A4Y2SSI1-F1
#
_cell.length_a   1.000
_cell.length_b   1.000
_cell.length_c   1.000
_cell.angle_alpha   90.00
_cell.angle_beta   90.00
_cell.angle_gamma   90.00
#
_symmetry.space_group_name_H-M   'P 1'
#
loop_
_entity.id
_entity.type
_entity.pdbx_description
1 polymer ?
#
loop_
_entity_poly.entity_id
_entity_poly.type
_entity_poly.pdbx_seq_one_letter_code
_entity_poly.pdbx_strand_id
1 'polypeptide(L)'
;LLDEEGLQTALIGIEAAFNSRPLVYEQENDSDEILTPAHFLTGKKLTLVPSDPEQKITNLSRNYRIQQDLLYTFWRKWSREYLLQLSTFHQVHNSGKSSHVREGDVVLLQKR
;
A
#
# COMPACT_ATOMS: atom_id res chain seq x y z
N LEU A 1 -7.75 19.93 16.29
CA LEU A 1 -7.51 18.50 16.52
C LEU A 1 -8.66 17.75 15.86
N LEU A 2 -8.44 16.54 15.34
CA LEU A 2 -9.56 15.70 14.92
C LEU A 2 -10.43 15.36 16.14
N ASP A 3 -11.73 15.30 15.94
CA ASP A 3 -12.67 14.68 16.88
C ASP A 3 -12.54 13.15 16.81
N GLU A 4 -13.25 12.46 17.71
CA GLU A 4 -13.20 10.99 17.81
C GLU A 4 -13.60 10.32 16.49
N GLU A 5 -14.72 10.74 15.90
CA GLU A 5 -15.18 10.26 14.59
C GLU A 5 -14.16 10.53 13.50
N GLY A 6 -13.53 11.72 13.52
CA GLY A 6 -12.50 12.10 12.58
C GLY A 6 -11.26 11.21 12.65
N LEU A 7 -10.83 10.87 13.86
CA LEU A 7 -9.70 9.96 14.09
C LEU A 7 -10.05 8.52 13.70
N GLN A 8 -11.23 8.04 14.10
CA GLN A 8 -11.70 6.69 13.78
C GLN A 8 -11.78 6.47 12.26
N THR A 9 -12.29 7.45 11.52
CA THR A 9 -12.34 7.42 10.05
C THR A 9 -10.94 7.29 9.44
N ALA A 10 -9.95 8.03 9.96
CA ALA A 10 -8.58 7.94 9.47
C ALA A 10 -7.95 6.56 9.76
N LEU A 11 -8.19 6.00 10.95
CA LEU A 11 -7.71 4.67 11.32
C LEU A 11 -8.32 3.57 10.46
N ILE A 12 -9.62 3.64 10.17
CA ILE A 12 -10.30 2.71 9.26
C ILE A 12 -9.68 2.79 7.86
N GLY A 13 -9.38 3.99 7.36
CA GLY A 13 -8.69 4.16 6.09
C GLY A 13 -7.29 3.52 6.07
N ILE A 14 -6.55 3.64 7.16
CA ILE A 14 -5.24 2.99 7.34
C ILE A 14 -5.37 1.46 7.33
N GLU A 15 -6.33 0.91 8.07
CA GLU A 15 -6.59 -0.53 8.13
C GLU A 15 -6.96 -1.09 6.75
N ALA A 16 -7.88 -0.40 6.06
CA ALA A 16 -8.27 -0.77 4.70
C ALA A 16 -7.07 -0.79 3.75
N ALA A 17 -6.19 0.21 3.84
CA ALA A 17 -4.97 0.27 3.03
C ALA A 17 -4.02 -0.92 3.31
N PHE A 18 -3.83 -1.28 4.58
CA PHE A 18 -2.97 -2.41 4.96
C PHE A 18 -3.52 -3.74 4.44
N ASN A 19 -4.83 -3.93 4.55
CA ASN A 19 -5.52 -5.14 4.12
C ASN A 19 -5.68 -5.24 2.60
N SER A 20 -5.53 -4.14 1.87
CA SER A 20 -5.54 -4.13 0.41
C SER A 20 -4.17 -4.35 -0.22
N ARG A 21 -3.12 -4.60 0.57
CA ARG A 21 -1.80 -4.91 0.00
C ARG A 21 -1.84 -6.24 -0.79
N PRO A 22 -1.22 -6.31 -1.97
CA PRO A 22 -0.99 -7.57 -2.67
C PRO A 22 -0.21 -8.57 -1.82
N LEU A 23 -0.69 -9.81 -1.75
CA LEU A 23 0.06 -10.97 -1.22
C LEU A 23 0.86 -11.67 -2.32
N VAL A 24 0.46 -11.46 -3.57
CA VAL A 24 1.08 -12.02 -4.76
C VAL A 24 1.46 -10.90 -5.71
N TYR A 25 2.39 -11.18 -6.62
CA TYR A 25 2.76 -10.24 -7.67
C TYR A 25 1.66 -10.17 -8.73
N GLU A 26 1.42 -8.97 -9.25
CA GLU A 26 0.59 -8.77 -10.44
C GLU A 26 1.39 -9.21 -11.67
N GLN A 27 0.86 -10.16 -12.43
CA GLN A 27 1.47 -10.61 -13.70
C GLN A 27 0.76 -9.89 -14.86
N GLU A 28 1.51 -9.49 -15.90
CA GLU A 28 0.97 -8.68 -17.02
C GLU A 28 -0.23 -9.30 -17.75
N ASN A 29 -0.42 -10.62 -17.66
CA ASN A 29 -1.47 -11.37 -18.37
C ASN A 29 -2.50 -12.02 -17.43
N ASP A 30 -2.53 -11.67 -16.15
CA ASP A 30 -3.50 -12.24 -15.21
C ASP A 30 -4.78 -11.40 -15.23
N SER A 31 -5.87 -11.98 -15.74
CA SER A 31 -7.21 -11.38 -15.65
C SER A 31 -7.81 -11.51 -14.25
N ASP A 32 -7.19 -12.32 -13.39
CA ASP A 32 -7.70 -12.67 -12.09
C ASP A 32 -7.36 -11.59 -11.05
N GLU A 33 -8.24 -11.45 -10.05
CA GLU A 33 -8.09 -10.46 -9.00
C GLU A 33 -6.89 -10.79 -8.09
N ILE A 34 -5.98 -9.84 -7.92
CA ILE A 34 -4.81 -9.99 -7.03
C ILE A 34 -5.26 -10.30 -5.61
N LEU A 35 -4.75 -11.42 -5.07
CA LEU A 35 -4.99 -11.80 -3.68
C LEU A 35 -4.37 -10.78 -2.71
N THR A 36 -5.16 -10.39 -1.71
CA THR A 36 -4.79 -9.45 -0.64
C THR A 36 -5.27 -10.00 0.71
N PRO A 37 -4.75 -9.56 1.86
CA PRO A 37 -5.31 -9.96 3.15
C PRO A 37 -6.82 -9.73 3.27
N ALA A 38 -7.35 -8.67 2.67
CA ALA A 38 -8.78 -8.37 2.63
C ALA A 38 -9.62 -9.49 2.02
N HIS A 39 -9.12 -10.20 1.02
CA HIS A 39 -9.81 -11.35 0.44
C HIS A 39 -10.03 -12.47 1.47
N PHE A 40 -9.06 -12.71 2.34
CA PHE A 40 -9.17 -13.71 3.40
C PHE A 40 -10.05 -13.24 4.56
N LEU A 41 -9.98 -11.95 4.88
CA LEU A 41 -10.75 -11.37 6.00
C LEU A 41 -12.22 -11.12 5.65
N THR A 42 -12.51 -10.75 4.41
CA THR A 42 -13.82 -10.21 4.00
C THR A 42 -14.40 -10.86 2.74
N GLY A 43 -13.66 -11.75 2.07
CA GLY A 43 -14.08 -12.42 0.84
C GLY A 43 -13.99 -11.56 -0.42
N LYS A 44 -13.50 -10.32 -0.31
CA LYS A 44 -13.39 -9.36 -1.43
C LYS A 44 -12.28 -8.35 -1.18
N LYS A 45 -11.87 -7.61 -2.21
CA LYS A 45 -10.97 -6.46 -2.08
C LYS A 45 -11.64 -5.30 -1.32
N LEU A 46 -10.88 -4.65 -0.44
CA LEU A 46 -11.28 -3.40 0.19
C LEU A 46 -10.86 -2.24 -0.72
N THR A 47 -11.76 -1.76 -1.56
CA THR A 47 -11.48 -0.66 -2.48
C THR A 47 -11.45 0.67 -1.72
N LEU A 48 -10.28 1.07 -1.25
CA LEU A 48 -9.97 2.46 -0.90
C LEU A 48 -8.53 2.76 -1.34
N VAL A 49 -8.32 2.83 -2.66
CA VAL A 49 -7.23 3.67 -3.15
C VAL A 49 -7.63 5.10 -2.76
N PRO A 50 -6.82 5.85 -1.99
CA PRO A 50 -7.11 7.25 -1.75
C PRO A 50 -7.28 7.92 -3.10
N SER A 51 -8.38 8.66 -3.28
CA SER A 51 -8.52 9.56 -4.41
C SER A 51 -7.22 10.34 -4.58
N ASP A 52 -6.72 10.33 -5.82
CA ASP A 52 -5.48 10.95 -6.28
C ASP A 52 -4.93 12.03 -5.31
N PRO A 53 -3.72 11.87 -4.74
CA PRO A 53 -3.13 12.89 -3.86
C PRO A 53 -2.97 14.26 -4.54
N GLU A 54 -3.04 14.32 -5.88
CA GLU A 54 -3.00 15.56 -6.65
C GLU A 54 -4.38 16.19 -6.92
N GLN A 55 -5.49 15.51 -6.58
CA GLN A 55 -6.80 16.14 -6.63
C GLN A 55 -6.88 17.26 -5.59
N LYS A 56 -6.65 18.49 -6.04
CA LYS A 56 -7.01 19.71 -5.31
C LYS A 56 -8.52 19.75 -5.14
N ILE A 57 -9.02 19.06 -4.13
CA ILE A 57 -10.41 19.21 -3.71
C ILE A 57 -10.49 20.58 -3.01
N THR A 58 -11.06 21.55 -3.72
CA THR A 58 -11.00 22.98 -3.35
C THR A 58 -11.96 23.36 -2.22
N ASN A 59 -12.90 22.48 -1.83
CA ASN A 59 -13.96 22.76 -0.86
C ASN A 59 -14.16 21.64 0.16
N LEU A 60 -13.23 21.49 1.11
CA LEU A 60 -13.36 20.50 2.20
C LEU A 60 -13.29 21.18 3.56
N SER A 61 -14.01 20.62 4.53
CA SER A 61 -13.89 21.02 5.93
C SER A 61 -12.44 20.84 6.41
N ARG A 62 -12.02 21.67 7.36
CA ARG A 62 -10.67 21.61 7.95
C ARG A 62 -10.32 20.20 8.45
N ASN A 63 -11.29 19.48 9.02
CA ASN A 63 -11.09 18.15 9.57
C ASN A 63 -10.80 17.12 8.47
N TYR A 64 -11.51 17.17 7.35
CA TYR A 64 -11.24 16.28 6.22
C TYR A 64 -9.83 16.49 5.66
N ARG A 65 -9.36 17.75 5.54
CA ARG A 65 -7.97 18.02 5.13
C ARG A 65 -6.95 17.38 6.07
N ILE A 66 -7.18 17.47 7.38
CA ILE A 66 -6.31 16.84 8.37
C ILE A 66 -6.33 15.30 8.22
N GLN A 67 -7.49 14.69 7.97
CA GLN A 67 -7.58 13.25 7.70
C GLN A 67 -6.80 12.83 6.46
N GLN A 68 -6.95 13.56 5.35
CA GLN A 68 -6.22 13.27 4.11
C GLN A 68 -4.71 13.42 4.28
N ASP A 69 -4.25 14.48 4.94
CA ASP A 69 -2.83 14.67 5.23
C ASP A 69 -2.25 13.51 6.07
N LEU A 70 -3.06 12.97 7.00
CA LEU A 70 -2.68 11.86 7.87
C LEU A 70 -2.61 10.55 7.08
N LEU A 71 -3.60 10.27 6.23
CA LEU A 71 -3.61 9.13 5.31
C LEU A 71 -2.45 9.19 4.32
N TYR A 72 -2.22 10.35 3.71
CA TYR A 72 -1.12 10.57 2.78
C TYR A 72 0.25 10.37 3.45
N THR A 73 0.44 10.96 4.63
CA THR A 73 1.69 10.83 5.39
C THR A 73 1.94 9.37 5.78
N PHE A 74 0.89 8.68 6.22
CA PHE A 74 0.95 7.25 6.51
C PHE A 74 1.33 6.46 5.25
N TRP A 75 0.59 6.62 4.15
CA TRP A 75 0.79 5.86 2.91
C TRP A 75 2.20 6.04 2.35
N ARG A 76 2.71 7.27 2.35
CA ARG A 76 4.08 7.56 1.90
C ARG A 76 5.13 6.87 2.77
N LYS A 77 4.96 6.85 4.10
CA LYS A 77 5.90 6.17 5.00
C LYS A 77 5.79 4.66 4.87
N TRP A 78 4.57 4.14 4.89
CA TRP A 78 4.28 2.72 4.80
C TRP A 78 4.79 2.12 3.50
N SER A 79 4.49 2.73 2.34
CA SER A 79 4.96 2.22 1.04
C SER A 79 6.48 2.17 0.96
N ARG A 80 7.18 3.19 1.46
CA ARG A 80 8.64 3.21 1.54
C ARG A 80 9.18 2.10 2.46
N GLU A 81 8.65 1.98 3.67
CA GLU A 81 9.12 1.00 4.65
C GLU A 81 8.80 -0.43 4.22
N TYR A 82 7.61 -0.67 3.66
CA TYR A 82 7.20 -1.95 3.13
C TYR A 82 8.15 -2.43 2.02
N LEU A 83 8.47 -1.57 1.05
CA LEU A 83 9.40 -1.93 -0.02
C LEU A 83 10.80 -2.25 0.51
N LEU A 84 11.28 -1.51 1.51
CA LEU A 84 12.56 -1.79 2.18
C LEU A 84 12.53 -3.13 2.93
N GLN A 85 11.46 -3.42 3.65
CA GLN A 85 11.28 -4.70 4.34
C GLN A 85 11.20 -5.87 3.37
N LEU A 86 10.46 -5.71 2.27
CA LEU A 86 10.34 -6.72 1.22
C LEU A 86 11.70 -7.00 0.58
N SER A 87 12.46 -5.95 0.25
CA SER A 87 13.84 -6.08 -0.24
C SER A 87 14.72 -6.86 0.74
N THR A 88 14.66 -6.50 2.03
CA THR A 88 15.46 -7.14 3.07
C THR A 88 15.10 -8.62 3.23
N PHE A 89 13.80 -8.95 3.29
CA PHE A 89 13.32 -10.32 3.37
C PHE A 89 13.83 -11.17 2.20
N HIS A 90 13.72 -10.67 0.97
CA HIS A 90 14.21 -11.39 -0.20
C HIS A 90 15.74 -11.53 -0.22
N GLN A 91 16.48 -10.53 0.25
CA GLN A 91 17.94 -10.62 0.35
C GLN A 91 18.37 -11.68 1.38
N VAL A 92 17.76 -11.69 2.57
CA VAL A 92 18.06 -12.65 3.63
C VAL A 92 17.70 -14.07 3.19
N HIS A 93 16.53 -14.26 2.60
CA HIS A 93 16.06 -15.59 2.18
C HIS A 93 16.79 -16.12 0.92
N ASN A 94 17.51 -15.25 0.19
CA ASN A 94 18.29 -15.63 -1.00
C ASN A 94 19.80 -15.41 -0.82
N SER A 95 20.31 -15.33 0.42
CA SER A 95 21.69 -14.94 0.75
C SER A 95 22.82 -15.83 0.19
N GLY A 96 22.49 -16.88 -0.57
CA GLY A 96 23.43 -17.76 -1.27
C GLY A 96 23.13 -17.98 -2.76
N LYS A 97 22.14 -17.29 -3.33
CA LYS A 97 21.84 -17.36 -4.78
C LYS A 97 22.73 -16.36 -5.53
N SER A 98 23.26 -16.76 -6.69
CA SER A 98 24.15 -15.91 -7.49
C SER A 98 23.49 -14.57 -7.83
N SER A 99 24.26 -13.49 -7.88
CA SER A 99 23.81 -12.12 -8.19
C SER A 99 23.27 -11.91 -9.61
N HIS A 100 23.20 -12.98 -10.41
CA HIS A 100 22.67 -12.91 -11.76
C HIS A 100 21.15 -12.95 -11.70
N VAL A 101 20.53 -11.81 -12.00
CA VAL A 101 19.10 -11.72 -12.26
C VAL A 101 18.79 -12.59 -13.47
N ARG A 102 17.80 -13.47 -13.35
CA ARG A 102 17.29 -14.32 -14.43
C ARG A 102 15.90 -13.87 -14.84
N GLU A 103 15.51 -14.25 -16.04
CA GLU A 103 14.15 -14.08 -16.51
C GLU A 103 13.17 -14.76 -15.54
N GLY A 104 12.16 -14.02 -15.08
CA GLY A 104 11.21 -14.44 -14.04
C GLY A 104 11.58 -14.03 -12.61
N ASP A 105 12.77 -13.48 -12.35
CA ASP A 105 13.11 -12.94 -11.02
C ASP A 105 12.42 -11.57 -10.80
N VAL A 106 11.83 -11.38 -9.62
CA VAL A 106 11.20 -10.12 -9.22
C VAL A 106 12.24 -9.18 -8.61
N VAL A 107 12.36 -7.98 -9.16
CA VAL A 107 13.31 -6.95 -8.72
C VAL A 107 12.61 -5.63 -8.42
N LEU A 108 13.15 -4.87 -7.46
CA LEU A 108 12.68 -3.52 -7.16
C LEU A 108 13.40 -2.52 -8.07
N LEU A 109 12.64 -1.76 -8.86
CA LEU A 109 13.18 -0.67 -9.66
C LEU A 109 13.33 0.58 -8.77
N GLN A 110 14.57 0.97 -8.52
CA GLN A 110 14.88 2.23 -7.85
C GLN A 110 15.23 3.29 -8.89
N LYS A 111 14.32 4.25 -9.11
CA LYS A 111 14.59 5.41 -9.94
C LYS A 111 15.52 6.36 -9.17
N ARG A 112 16.64 6.76 -9.79
CA ARG A 112 17.55 7.79 -9.26
C ARG A 112 16.95 9.18 -9.39
#